data_AF-Q32NU5-F1
#
_entry.id   AF-Q32NU5-F1
#
_cell.length_a   1.000
_cell.length_b   1.000
_cell.length_c   1.000
_cell.angle_alpha   90.00
_cell.angle_beta   90.00
_cell.angle_gamma   90.00
#
_symmetry.space_group_name_H-M   'P 1'
#
loop_
_entity.id
_entity.type
_entity.pdbx_description
1 polymer ?
#
loop_
_entity_poly.entity_id
_entity_poly.type
_entity_poly.pdbx_seq_one_letter_code
_entity_poly.pdbx_strand_id
1 'polypeptide(L)'
;MSTVTENGSSTSDKANEEKTYKKTTSSAIKGTIQLGIGYTVGNLTSKPDRDVLMQDFYVVESVFLPSEGSNLTPAHRYPDFRFKTYAPLAFRYFRELFGIKPDDYLYSLCSEPLIELSNPGASGSIFFVTSDDEFIIKTVQHKEAEFLQKLLPGYYMNLNQNPRTLLPKFYGLYCFQSGGINIRLVVMNNVLPRSVKMNYKYDLKGSTYKRRASRKEREKILPDLQGFGFLARDARGIIF
;
A
#
# COMPACT_ATOMS: atom_id res chain seq x y z
N MET A 1 45.30 31.08 -5.10
CA MET A 1 45.10 29.67 -4.67
C MET A 1 43.99 29.66 -3.66
N SER A 2 42.78 29.34 -4.10
CA SER A 2 41.59 29.28 -3.25
C SER A 2 41.33 27.82 -2.92
N THR A 3 41.49 27.45 -1.65
CA THR A 3 41.19 26.11 -1.15
C THR A 3 39.72 26.03 -0.75
N VAL A 4 38.98 25.18 -1.46
CA VAL A 4 37.62 24.75 -1.12
C VAL A 4 37.74 23.63 -0.09
N THR A 5 37.13 23.80 1.07
CA THR A 5 36.86 22.71 2.02
C THR A 5 35.38 22.32 1.90
N GLU A 6 35.12 21.19 1.23
CA GLU A 6 33.84 20.50 1.30
C GLU A 6 33.74 19.74 2.63
N ASN A 7 32.79 20.12 3.48
CA ASN A 7 32.35 19.30 4.61
C ASN A 7 31.00 18.66 4.25
N GLY A 8 30.98 17.33 4.26
CA GLY A 8 29.80 16.53 3.99
C GLY A 8 28.83 16.43 5.18
N SER A 9 27.61 15.97 4.87
CA SER A 9 26.75 15.16 5.74
C SER A 9 25.38 14.98 5.07
N SER A 10 25.11 13.83 4.46
CA SER A 10 23.74 13.47 4.01
C SER A 10 23.53 11.94 3.97
N THR A 11 23.94 11.24 5.02
CA THR A 11 23.82 9.76 5.12
C THR A 11 23.15 9.25 6.40
N SER A 12 22.73 10.12 7.33
CA SER A 12 22.14 9.70 8.62
C SER A 12 20.67 9.27 8.57
N ASP A 13 19.88 9.79 7.62
CA ASP A 13 18.41 9.66 7.71
C ASP A 13 17.87 8.33 7.16
N LYS A 14 18.55 7.74 6.16
CA LYS A 14 18.10 6.48 5.56
C LYS A 14 18.25 5.27 6.50
N ALA A 15 19.30 5.26 7.31
CA ALA A 15 19.60 4.13 8.20
C ALA A 15 18.66 4.06 9.42
N ASN A 16 18.03 5.17 9.79
CA ASN A 16 17.15 5.23 10.96
C ASN A 16 15.73 4.75 10.62
N GLU A 17 15.21 5.09 9.43
CA GLU A 17 13.92 4.59 8.95
C GLU A 17 13.93 3.06 8.77
N GLU A 18 15.01 2.50 8.22
CA GLU A 18 15.16 1.06 7.94
C GLU A 18 15.23 0.19 9.21
N LYS A 19 15.76 0.75 10.31
CA LYS A 19 15.87 0.05 11.62
C LYS A 19 14.57 0.04 12.42
N THR A 20 13.61 0.90 12.11
CA THR A 20 12.42 1.12 12.95
C THR A 20 11.37 0.01 12.76
N TYR A 21 11.30 -0.60 11.57
CA TYR A 21 10.34 -1.68 11.26
C TYR A 21 10.59 -2.99 12.03
N LYS A 22 11.82 -3.24 12.51
CA LYS A 22 12.19 -4.51 13.15
C LYS A 22 11.72 -4.66 14.60
N LYS A 23 11.21 -3.60 15.25
CA LYS A 23 10.82 -3.65 16.67
C LYS A 23 9.36 -4.02 16.92
N THR A 24 8.47 -3.87 15.95
CA THR A 24 7.05 -4.25 16.07
C THR A 24 6.81 -5.58 15.39
N THR A 25 6.21 -6.54 16.10
CA THR A 25 5.89 -7.85 15.51
C THR A 25 4.90 -7.68 14.35
N SER A 26 5.11 -8.39 13.24
CA SER A 26 4.23 -8.35 12.06
C SER A 26 2.76 -8.61 12.42
N SER A 27 2.49 -9.46 13.42
CA SER A 27 1.14 -9.72 13.93
C SER A 27 0.46 -8.51 14.57
N ALA A 28 1.20 -7.66 15.29
CA ALA A 28 0.67 -6.43 15.86
C ALA A 28 0.34 -5.43 14.75
N ILE A 29 1.21 -5.30 13.75
CA ILE A 29 0.97 -4.44 12.58
C ILE A 29 -0.33 -4.85 11.87
N LYS A 30 -0.50 -6.14 11.56
CA LYS A 30 -1.71 -6.65 10.91
C LYS A 30 -2.97 -6.31 11.71
N GLY A 31 -2.97 -6.60 13.01
CA GLY A 31 -4.12 -6.32 13.87
C GLY A 31 -4.48 -4.84 13.98
N THR A 32 -3.47 -3.96 14.11
CA THR A 32 -3.66 -2.51 14.11
C THR A 32 -4.26 -2.01 12.79
N ILE A 33 -3.84 -2.58 11.66
CA ILE A 33 -4.41 -2.26 10.33
C ILE A 33 -5.89 -2.64 10.27
N GLN A 34 -6.22 -3.88 10.65
CA GLN A 34 -7.58 -4.40 10.57
C GLN A 34 -8.53 -3.62 11.48
N LEU A 35 -8.11 -3.35 12.72
CA LEU A 35 -8.89 -2.58 13.67
C LEU A 35 -9.10 -1.13 13.19
N GLY A 36 -8.04 -0.47 12.71
CA GLY A 36 -8.11 0.90 12.23
C GLY A 36 -8.99 1.07 10.99
N ILE A 37 -8.82 0.21 9.98
CA ILE A 37 -9.66 0.22 8.77
C ILE A 37 -11.11 -0.12 9.12
N GLY A 38 -11.33 -1.14 9.95
CA GLY A 38 -12.66 -1.55 10.39
C GLY A 38 -13.44 -0.39 11.01
N TYR A 39 -12.78 0.34 11.91
CA TYR A 39 -13.38 1.51 12.55
C TYR A 39 -13.63 2.67 11.58
N THR A 40 -12.63 3.07 10.77
CA THR A 40 -12.76 4.28 9.96
C THR A 40 -13.69 4.10 8.76
N VAL A 41 -13.66 2.93 8.11
CA VAL A 41 -14.60 2.62 7.02
C VAL A 41 -15.99 2.35 7.57
N GLY A 42 -16.12 1.64 8.69
CA GLY A 42 -17.43 1.40 9.33
C GLY A 42 -18.10 2.69 9.80
N ASN A 43 -17.36 3.69 10.25
CA ASN A 43 -17.94 5.00 10.56
C ASN A 43 -18.27 5.81 9.31
N LEU A 44 -17.52 5.63 8.22
CA LEU A 44 -17.76 6.36 6.98
C LEU A 44 -19.07 5.94 6.30
N THR A 45 -19.53 4.70 6.47
CA THR A 45 -20.83 4.24 5.93
C THR A 45 -22.02 4.95 6.59
N SER A 46 -21.85 5.49 7.80
CA SER A 46 -22.89 6.30 8.45
C SER A 46 -23.00 7.74 7.89
N LYS A 47 -21.98 8.20 7.16
CA LYS A 47 -21.99 9.55 6.56
C LYS A 47 -22.79 9.54 5.24
N PRO A 48 -23.63 10.54 4.99
CA PRO A 48 -24.46 10.58 3.78
C PRO A 48 -23.61 10.60 2.51
N ASP A 49 -24.20 10.11 1.43
CA ASP A 49 -23.59 10.14 0.11
C ASP A 49 -23.63 11.56 -0.46
N ARG A 50 -22.51 11.96 -1.06
CA ARG A 50 -22.34 13.22 -1.78
C ARG A 50 -21.15 13.13 -2.73
N ASP A 51 -21.14 14.02 -3.70
CA ASP A 51 -20.03 14.17 -4.64
C ASP A 51 -18.72 14.56 -3.94
N VAL A 52 -17.61 14.13 -4.54
CA VAL A 52 -16.26 14.46 -4.12
C VAL A 52 -15.91 15.88 -4.57
N LEU A 53 -15.49 16.72 -3.64
CA LEU A 53 -15.01 18.07 -3.89
C LEU A 53 -13.48 18.11 -3.84
N MET A 54 -12.88 19.14 -4.45
CA MET A 54 -11.41 19.30 -4.47
C MET A 54 -10.78 19.32 -3.07
N GLN A 55 -11.50 19.82 -2.07
CA GLN A 55 -11.02 19.88 -0.68
C GLN A 55 -10.90 18.48 -0.06
N ASP A 56 -11.74 17.52 -0.48
CA ASP A 56 -11.79 16.18 0.08
C ASP A 56 -10.49 15.38 -0.15
N PHE A 57 -9.74 15.70 -1.22
CA PHE A 57 -8.44 15.09 -1.51
C PHE A 57 -7.36 15.44 -0.48
N TYR A 58 -7.51 16.56 0.25
CA TYR A 58 -6.54 17.04 1.23
C TYR A 58 -6.93 16.70 2.68
N VAL A 59 -8.15 16.20 2.91
CA VAL A 59 -8.64 15.83 4.24
C VAL A 59 -7.82 14.69 4.82
N VAL A 60 -7.47 14.80 6.10
CA VAL A 60 -6.89 13.71 6.88
C VAL A 60 -7.67 13.60 8.19
N GLU A 61 -8.42 12.52 8.35
CA GLU A 61 -9.12 12.21 9.59
C GLU A 61 -8.19 11.41 10.52
N SER A 62 -8.29 11.63 11.83
CA SER A 62 -7.39 11.05 12.82
C SER A 62 -8.19 10.62 14.04
N VAL A 63 -8.07 9.35 14.41
CA VAL A 63 -8.69 8.78 15.61
C VAL A 63 -7.61 8.17 16.50
N PHE A 64 -7.81 8.22 17.82
CA PHE A 64 -6.97 7.54 18.79
C PHE A 64 -7.69 6.29 19.29
N LEU A 65 -7.00 5.14 19.24
CA LEU A 65 -7.49 3.84 19.68
C LEU A 65 -6.64 3.36 20.86
N PRO A 66 -7.12 3.51 22.11
CA PRO A 66 -6.43 3.03 23.30
C PRO A 66 -6.63 1.53 23.50
N SER A 67 -5.62 0.84 24.04
CA SER A 67 -5.64 -0.59 24.33
C SER A 67 -6.72 -0.98 25.33
N GLU A 68 -6.99 -0.12 26.31
CA GLU A 68 -8.07 -0.30 27.29
C GLU A 68 -9.46 -0.10 26.68
N GLY A 69 -9.55 0.32 25.42
CA GLY A 69 -10.81 0.63 24.76
C GLY A 69 -11.33 2.02 25.10
N SER A 70 -12.41 2.40 24.41
CA SER A 70 -13.07 3.70 24.53
C SER A 70 -14.57 3.55 24.24
N ASN A 71 -15.32 4.65 24.34
CA ASN A 71 -16.72 4.67 23.89
C ASN A 71 -16.87 4.42 22.38
N LEU A 72 -15.77 4.50 21.61
CA LEU A 72 -15.75 4.35 20.16
C LEU A 72 -15.28 2.96 19.73
N THR A 73 -14.45 2.29 20.53
CA THR A 73 -13.77 1.05 20.17
C THR A 73 -13.64 0.12 21.37
N PRO A 74 -13.89 -1.19 21.23
CA PRO A 74 -13.67 -2.14 22.31
C PRO A 74 -12.19 -2.21 22.70
N ALA A 75 -11.91 -2.71 23.90
CA ALA A 75 -10.55 -2.99 24.36
C ALA A 75 -9.85 -4.00 23.44
N HIS A 76 -8.53 -3.85 23.29
CA HIS A 76 -7.72 -4.66 22.38
C HIS A 76 -6.29 -4.88 22.88
N ARG A 77 -5.67 -5.98 22.45
CA ARG A 77 -4.32 -6.39 22.85
C ARG A 77 -3.16 -5.61 22.23
N TYR A 78 -3.43 -4.70 21.29
CA TYR A 78 -2.40 -3.90 20.63
C TYR A 78 -2.07 -2.64 21.44
N PRO A 79 -0.84 -2.10 21.38
CA PRO A 79 -0.49 -0.83 22.03
C PRO A 79 -1.39 0.31 21.55
N ASP A 80 -1.56 1.32 22.39
CA ASP A 80 -2.21 2.58 22.03
C ASP A 80 -1.67 3.15 20.72
N PHE A 81 -2.57 3.47 19.80
CA PHE A 81 -2.18 4.02 18.51
C PHE A 81 -3.14 5.07 18.00
N ARG A 82 -2.61 5.97 17.17
CA ARG A 82 -3.40 6.92 16.39
C ARG A 82 -3.53 6.41 14.96
N PHE A 83 -4.74 6.30 14.45
CA PHE A 83 -5.02 5.89 13.08
C PHE A 83 -5.48 7.09 12.26
N LYS A 84 -4.78 7.34 11.15
CA LYS A 84 -5.06 8.42 10.21
C LYS A 84 -5.58 7.85 8.90
N THR A 85 -6.68 8.41 8.41
CA THR A 85 -7.27 8.09 7.11
C THR A 85 -7.14 9.31 6.21
N TYR A 86 -6.48 9.15 5.07
CA TYR A 86 -6.27 10.22 4.10
C TYR A 86 -7.38 10.17 3.05
N ALA A 87 -7.94 11.34 2.72
CA ALA A 87 -8.98 11.53 1.72
C ALA A 87 -10.12 10.49 1.79
N PRO A 88 -10.76 10.26 2.96
CA PRO A 88 -11.69 9.17 3.19
C PRO A 88 -12.83 9.13 2.16
N LEU A 89 -13.40 10.29 1.84
CA LEU A 89 -14.49 10.40 0.87
C LEU A 89 -14.04 10.09 -0.56
N ALA A 90 -12.85 10.54 -0.97
CA ALA A 90 -12.30 10.22 -2.28
C ALA A 90 -12.07 8.70 -2.44
N PHE A 91 -11.55 8.03 -1.41
CA PHE A 91 -11.38 6.57 -1.45
C PHE A 91 -12.69 5.78 -1.31
N ARG A 92 -13.74 6.34 -0.69
CA ARG A 92 -15.09 5.79 -0.81
C ARG A 92 -15.55 5.81 -2.28
N TYR A 93 -15.47 6.97 -2.93
CA TYR A 93 -15.81 7.12 -4.35
C TYR A 93 -14.99 6.19 -5.26
N PHE A 94 -13.67 6.09 -5.07
CA PHE A 94 -12.85 5.19 -5.89
C PHE A 94 -13.25 3.73 -5.72
N ARG A 95 -13.56 3.27 -4.50
CA ARG A 95 -14.04 1.91 -4.26
C ARG A 95 -15.36 1.66 -4.99
N GLU A 96 -16.30 2.59 -4.91
CA GLU A 96 -17.59 2.51 -5.63
C GLU A 96 -17.39 2.45 -7.14
N LEU A 97 -16.53 3.30 -7.70
CA LEU A 97 -16.21 3.30 -9.14
C LEU A 97 -15.61 1.97 -9.60
N PHE A 98 -14.87 1.28 -8.73
CA PHE A 98 -14.33 -0.04 -8.99
C PHE A 98 -15.25 -1.20 -8.59
N GLY A 99 -16.49 -0.91 -8.17
CA GLY A 99 -17.50 -1.92 -7.84
C GLY A 99 -17.28 -2.63 -6.50
N ILE A 100 -16.52 -2.01 -5.58
CA ILE A 100 -16.22 -2.58 -4.26
C ILE A 100 -17.20 -2.03 -3.24
N LYS A 101 -18.06 -2.92 -2.72
CA LYS A 101 -18.98 -2.55 -1.63
C LYS A 101 -18.22 -2.38 -0.31
N PRO A 102 -18.68 -1.49 0.59
CA PRO A 102 -18.06 -1.31 1.89
C PRO A 102 -17.98 -2.60 2.71
N ASP A 103 -19.03 -3.41 2.70
CA ASP A 103 -19.09 -4.67 3.47
C ASP A 103 -18.11 -5.70 2.94
N ASP A 104 -17.99 -5.86 1.62
CA ASP A 104 -17.02 -6.77 0.99
C ASP A 104 -15.58 -6.33 1.29
N TYR A 105 -15.31 -5.02 1.24
CA TYR A 105 -14.01 -4.44 1.59
C TYR A 105 -13.64 -4.70 3.06
N LEU A 106 -14.60 -4.49 3.96
CA LEU A 106 -14.42 -4.72 5.40
C LEU A 106 -14.24 -6.22 5.70
N TYR A 107 -15.04 -7.08 5.09
CA TYR A 107 -14.94 -8.53 5.30
C TYR A 107 -13.56 -9.04 4.86
N SER A 108 -13.15 -8.71 3.64
CA SER A 108 -11.87 -9.13 3.08
C SER A 108 -10.66 -8.66 3.89
N LEU A 109 -10.67 -7.41 4.35
CA LEU A 109 -9.54 -6.82 5.09
C LEU A 109 -9.54 -7.14 6.58
N CYS A 110 -10.70 -7.17 7.22
CA CYS A 110 -10.80 -7.13 8.68
C CYS A 110 -11.31 -8.43 9.31
N SER A 111 -12.02 -9.29 8.55
CA SER A 111 -12.59 -10.53 9.11
C SER A 111 -11.64 -11.72 9.06
N GLU A 112 -10.69 -11.72 8.13
CA GLU A 112 -9.74 -12.83 7.93
C GLU A 112 -8.27 -12.41 8.14
N PRO A 113 -7.36 -13.32 8.54
CA PRO A 113 -5.97 -12.95 8.80
C PRO A 113 -5.21 -12.48 7.56
N LEU A 114 -4.54 -11.32 7.65
CA LEU A 114 -3.67 -10.84 6.58
C LEU A 114 -2.43 -11.74 6.39
N ILE A 115 -2.14 -12.13 5.15
CA ILE A 115 -1.01 -12.98 4.79
C ILE A 115 0.17 -12.07 4.40
N GLU A 116 1.32 -12.23 5.05
CA GLU A 116 2.52 -11.45 4.69
C GLU A 116 3.23 -12.09 3.50
N LEU A 117 3.60 -11.27 2.52
CA LEU A 117 4.33 -11.73 1.33
C LEU A 117 5.83 -11.51 1.53
N SER A 118 6.60 -12.58 1.33
CA SER A 118 8.06 -12.61 1.41
C SER A 118 8.74 -11.99 0.18
N ASN A 119 8.27 -10.82 -0.26
CA ASN A 119 8.82 -10.08 -1.40
C ASN A 119 9.33 -8.72 -0.91
N PRO A 120 10.59 -8.65 -0.44
CA PRO A 120 11.23 -7.37 -0.25
C PRO A 120 11.48 -6.81 -1.65
N GLY A 121 10.56 -5.95 -2.13
CA GLY A 121 10.87 -5.06 -3.23
C GLY A 121 12.16 -4.29 -2.90
N ALA A 122 12.82 -3.72 -3.90
CA ALA A 122 14.07 -2.96 -3.69
C ALA A 122 13.94 -1.81 -2.66
N SER A 123 12.72 -1.39 -2.34
CA SER A 123 12.37 -0.35 -1.37
C SER A 123 12.30 -0.83 0.09
N GLY A 124 12.41 -2.14 0.38
CA GLY A 124 12.24 -2.67 1.73
C GLY A 124 10.80 -2.60 2.26
N SER A 125 9.81 -2.41 1.39
CA SER A 125 8.40 -2.37 1.76
C SER A 125 7.87 -3.76 2.12
N ILE A 126 7.05 -3.81 3.16
CA ILE A 126 6.26 -4.99 3.55
C ILE A 126 4.98 -5.01 2.71
N PHE A 127 4.60 -6.21 2.28
CA PHE A 127 3.37 -6.46 1.56
C PHE A 127 2.52 -7.46 2.34
N PHE A 128 1.24 -7.16 2.46
CA PHE A 128 0.23 -8.11 2.88
C PHE A 128 -0.77 -8.35 1.76
N VAL A 129 -1.39 -9.51 1.77
CA VAL A 129 -2.52 -9.86 0.91
C VAL A 129 -3.67 -10.37 1.78
N THR A 130 -4.89 -10.07 1.38
CA THR A 130 -6.10 -10.60 2.02
C THR A 130 -6.26 -12.10 1.74
N SER A 131 -7.02 -12.79 2.58
CA SER A 131 -7.19 -14.25 2.48
C SER A 131 -7.90 -14.70 1.21
N ASP A 132 -8.81 -13.86 0.69
CA ASP A 132 -9.48 -14.02 -0.61
C ASP A 132 -8.60 -13.64 -1.80
N ASP A 133 -7.39 -13.13 -1.54
CA ASP A 133 -6.40 -12.74 -2.54
C ASP A 133 -6.80 -11.55 -3.43
N GLU A 134 -7.82 -10.78 -3.04
CA GLU A 134 -8.35 -9.64 -3.80
C GLU A 134 -7.53 -8.34 -3.60
N PHE A 135 -7.06 -8.10 -2.37
CA PHE A 135 -6.39 -6.84 -2.01
C PHE A 135 -4.94 -7.04 -1.59
N ILE A 136 -4.09 -6.12 -2.04
CA ILE A 136 -2.72 -5.96 -1.59
C ILE A 136 -2.65 -4.73 -0.67
N ILE A 137 -2.01 -4.90 0.48
CA ILE A 137 -1.66 -3.82 1.39
C ILE A 137 -0.15 -3.64 1.32
N LYS A 138 0.30 -2.45 0.93
CA LYS A 138 1.73 -2.14 0.81
C LYS A 138 2.12 -1.05 1.80
N THR A 139 3.19 -1.26 2.56
CA THR A 139 3.82 -0.15 3.31
C THR A 139 4.53 0.80 2.36
N VAL A 140 4.32 2.10 2.54
CA VAL A 140 4.92 3.15 1.72
C VAL A 140 5.72 4.12 2.58
N GLN A 141 6.75 4.73 2.00
CA GLN A 141 7.52 5.78 2.65
C GLN A 141 6.69 7.06 2.80
N HIS A 142 7.12 7.97 3.68
CA HIS A 142 6.43 9.24 3.87
C HIS A 142 6.25 10.02 2.57
N LYS A 143 7.31 10.13 1.76
CA LYS A 143 7.31 10.86 0.49
C LYS A 143 6.38 10.22 -0.54
N GLU A 144 6.29 8.88 -0.57
CA GLU A 144 5.38 8.15 -1.46
C GLU A 144 3.91 8.39 -1.09
N ALA A 145 3.58 8.36 0.21
CA ALA A 145 2.22 8.66 0.68
C ALA A 145 1.82 10.11 0.40
N GLU A 146 2.73 11.07 0.64
CA GLU A 146 2.49 12.48 0.35
C GLU A 146 2.31 12.72 -1.16
N PHE A 147 3.13 12.08 -1.99
CA PHE A 147 3.00 12.11 -3.44
C PHE A 147 1.66 11.54 -3.90
N LEU A 148 1.26 10.38 -3.38
CA LEU A 148 -0.03 9.77 -3.71
C LEU A 148 -1.19 10.70 -3.35
N GLN A 149 -1.15 11.38 -2.20
CA GLN A 149 -2.19 12.34 -1.82
C GLN A 149 -2.27 13.51 -2.82
N LYS A 150 -1.13 14.06 -3.24
CA LYS A 150 -1.06 15.12 -4.27
C LYS A 150 -1.54 14.64 -5.65
N LEU A 151 -1.41 13.34 -5.93
CA LEU A 151 -1.84 12.73 -7.19
C LEU A 151 -3.37 12.54 -7.28
N LEU A 152 -4.09 12.48 -6.16
CA LEU A 152 -5.51 12.09 -6.13
C LEU A 152 -6.43 12.89 -7.08
N PRO A 153 -6.31 14.24 -7.22
CA PRO A 153 -7.13 14.97 -8.17
C PRO A 153 -6.89 14.53 -9.63
N GLY A 154 -5.63 14.36 -10.02
CA GLY A 154 -5.27 13.89 -11.36
C GLY A 154 -5.66 12.42 -11.59
N TYR A 155 -5.56 11.60 -10.55
CA TYR A 155 -6.04 10.22 -10.58
C TYR A 155 -7.55 10.17 -10.79
N TYR A 156 -8.32 10.96 -10.05
CA TYR A 156 -9.77 11.12 -10.24
C TYR A 156 -10.12 11.50 -11.68
N MET A 157 -9.42 12.48 -12.28
CA MET A 157 -9.63 12.85 -13.68
C MET A 157 -9.37 11.68 -14.63
N ASN A 158 -8.24 10.97 -14.47
CA ASN A 158 -7.91 9.81 -15.29
C ASN A 158 -8.95 8.70 -15.18
N LEU A 159 -9.45 8.41 -13.97
CA LEU A 159 -10.47 7.37 -13.78
C LEU A 159 -11.78 7.67 -14.52
N ASN A 160 -12.19 8.93 -14.54
CA ASN A 160 -13.41 9.36 -15.24
C ASN A 160 -13.21 9.46 -16.77
N GLN A 161 -11.99 9.76 -17.24
CA GLN A 161 -11.70 9.94 -18.67
C GLN A 161 -11.22 8.66 -19.37
N ASN A 162 -10.61 7.73 -18.63
CA ASN A 162 -10.06 6.49 -19.14
C ASN A 162 -10.47 5.28 -18.28
N PRO A 163 -11.67 4.73 -18.50
CA PRO A 163 -12.19 3.59 -17.74
C PRO A 163 -11.33 2.31 -17.85
N ARG A 164 -10.46 2.21 -18.86
CA ARG A 164 -9.55 1.07 -19.09
C ARG A 164 -8.11 1.36 -18.69
N THR A 165 -7.90 2.30 -17.76
CA THR A 165 -6.57 2.63 -17.26
C THR A 165 -5.87 1.41 -16.66
N LEU A 166 -4.55 1.32 -16.87
CA LEU A 166 -3.70 0.28 -16.29
C LEU A 166 -3.02 0.72 -14.99
N LEU A 167 -3.33 1.93 -14.50
CA LEU A 167 -2.82 2.40 -13.22
C LEU A 167 -3.31 1.52 -12.08
N PRO A 168 -2.56 1.42 -10.97
CA PRO A 168 -3.03 0.72 -9.78
C PRO A 168 -4.40 1.26 -9.34
N LYS A 169 -5.28 0.35 -8.90
CA LYS A 169 -6.58 0.72 -8.33
C LYS A 169 -6.39 0.93 -6.83
N PHE A 170 -6.38 2.18 -6.39
CA PHE A 170 -6.15 2.52 -4.99
C PHE A 170 -7.46 2.59 -4.22
N TYR A 171 -7.54 1.88 -3.09
CA TYR A 171 -8.76 1.73 -2.29
C TYR A 171 -8.68 2.39 -0.91
N GLY A 172 -7.49 2.78 -0.48
CA GLY A 172 -7.30 3.54 0.74
C GLY A 172 -5.84 3.91 0.97
N LEU A 173 -5.62 5.05 1.62
CA LEU A 173 -4.34 5.50 2.13
C LEU A 173 -4.48 5.77 3.62
N TYR A 174 -3.66 5.09 4.43
CA TYR A 174 -3.75 5.09 5.88
C TYR A 174 -2.38 5.31 6.52
N CYS A 175 -2.36 5.77 7.77
CA CYS A 175 -1.17 5.80 8.60
C CYS A 175 -1.55 5.47 10.03
N PHE A 176 -0.91 4.47 10.62
CA PHE A 176 -1.02 4.26 12.06
C PHE A 176 0.28 4.68 12.76
N GLN A 177 0.12 5.33 13.90
CA GLN A 177 1.20 5.92 14.68
C GLN A 177 1.17 5.30 16.08
N SER A 178 2.24 4.62 16.47
CA SER A 178 2.36 3.95 17.77
C SER A 178 3.80 4.04 18.28
N GLY A 179 3.99 4.47 19.53
CA GLY A 179 5.31 4.53 20.16
C GLY A 179 6.35 5.35 19.37
N GLY A 180 5.93 6.43 18.72
CA GLY A 180 6.79 7.28 17.87
C GLY A 180 7.05 6.73 16.45
N ILE A 181 6.57 5.52 16.14
CA ILE A 181 6.69 4.89 14.83
C ILE A 181 5.48 5.27 13.97
N ASN A 182 5.73 5.62 12.71
CA ASN A 182 4.69 5.93 11.73
C ASN A 182 4.73 4.93 10.58
N ILE A 183 3.71 4.10 10.44
CA ILE A 183 3.59 3.14 9.34
C ILE A 183 2.48 3.60 8.41
N ARG A 184 2.86 3.92 7.16
CA ARG A 184 1.93 4.37 6.11
C ARG A 184 1.66 3.22 5.15
N LEU A 185 0.41 3.11 4.72
CA LEU A 185 -0.10 1.94 4.02
C LEU A 185 -1.00 2.38 2.89
N VAL A 186 -0.88 1.70 1.76
CA VAL A 186 -1.80 1.81 0.64
C VAL A 186 -2.48 0.47 0.44
N VAL A 187 -3.80 0.47 0.35
CA VAL A 187 -4.59 -0.68 -0.08
C VAL A 187 -4.88 -0.54 -1.57
N MET A 188 -4.61 -1.59 -2.33
CA MET A 188 -4.76 -1.59 -3.79
C MET A 188 -5.15 -2.97 -4.31
N ASN A 189 -5.54 -3.07 -5.58
CA ASN A 189 -5.89 -4.34 -6.20
C ASN A 189 -4.70 -5.31 -6.29
N ASN A 190 -4.99 -6.60 -6.14
CA ASN A 190 -4.08 -7.64 -6.59
C ASN A 190 -4.18 -7.81 -8.11
N VAL A 191 -3.11 -7.53 -8.84
CA VAL A 191 -3.06 -7.69 -10.31
C VAL A 191 -2.86 -9.16 -10.71
N LEU A 192 -2.31 -9.98 -9.81
CA LEU A 192 -1.94 -11.37 -10.10
C LEU A 192 -2.58 -12.32 -9.06
N PRO A 193 -3.91 -12.48 -9.10
CA PRO A 193 -4.61 -13.32 -8.14
C PRO A 193 -4.26 -14.80 -8.30
N ARG A 194 -4.22 -15.54 -7.19
CA ARG A 194 -3.92 -16.97 -7.09
C ARG A 194 -4.97 -17.84 -7.79
N SER A 195 -6.18 -17.32 -7.97
CA SER A 195 -7.25 -17.99 -8.72
C SER A 195 -6.85 -18.28 -10.17
N VAL A 196 -5.89 -17.54 -10.71
CA VAL A 196 -5.32 -17.75 -12.04
C VAL A 196 -3.89 -18.28 -11.92
N LYS A 197 -3.63 -19.47 -12.48
CA LYS A 197 -2.29 -20.05 -12.52
C LYS A 197 -1.40 -19.24 -13.45
N MET A 198 -0.48 -18.48 -12.89
CA MET A 198 0.54 -17.75 -13.64
C MET A 198 1.68 -18.69 -14.06
N ASN A 199 1.92 -18.84 -15.35
CA ASN A 199 3.07 -19.58 -15.87
C ASN A 199 4.35 -18.74 -15.89
N TYR A 200 4.20 -17.42 -16.06
CA TYR A 200 5.29 -16.46 -16.16
C TYR A 200 4.92 -15.15 -15.46
N LYS A 201 5.92 -14.48 -14.90
CA LYS A 201 5.77 -13.15 -14.29
C LYS A 201 6.93 -12.25 -14.73
N TYR A 202 6.60 -11.03 -15.12
CA TYR A 202 7.56 -10.05 -15.64
C TYR A 202 7.37 -8.66 -15.00
N ASP A 203 8.46 -8.07 -14.48
CA ASP A 203 8.56 -6.65 -14.09
C ASP A 203 9.32 -5.87 -15.18
N LEU A 204 8.56 -5.24 -16.07
CA LEU A 204 9.06 -4.50 -17.24
C LEU A 204 9.02 -3.00 -16.97
N LYS A 205 10.13 -2.31 -17.24
CA LYS A 205 10.21 -0.84 -17.08
C LYS A 205 10.94 -0.12 -18.22
N GLY A 206 11.14 -0.78 -19.36
CA GLY A 206 11.74 -0.21 -20.58
C GLY A 206 13.24 0.14 -20.54
N SER A 207 13.85 0.33 -19.37
CA SER A 207 15.31 0.56 -19.27
C SER A 207 16.11 -0.74 -19.34
N THR A 208 17.43 -0.67 -19.59
CA THR A 208 18.32 -1.86 -19.64
C THR A 208 19.18 -2.01 -18.37
N TYR A 209 19.52 -0.93 -17.68
CA TYR A 209 20.37 -0.99 -16.48
C TYR A 209 19.70 -1.76 -15.31
N LYS A 210 20.44 -2.71 -14.72
CA LYS A 210 20.00 -3.58 -13.60
C LYS A 210 18.63 -4.27 -13.82
N ARG A 211 18.41 -4.80 -15.03
CA ARG A 211 17.18 -5.55 -15.41
C ARG A 211 17.31 -7.08 -15.41
N ARG A 212 18.03 -7.63 -14.45
CA ARG A 212 18.11 -9.08 -14.22
C ARG A 212 17.58 -9.40 -12.83
N ALA A 213 16.69 -10.39 -12.75
CA ALA A 213 16.23 -10.92 -11.47
C ALA A 213 17.44 -11.37 -10.63
N SER A 214 17.39 -11.13 -9.32
CA SER A 214 18.46 -11.54 -8.42
C SER A 214 18.61 -13.07 -8.42
N ARG A 215 19.77 -13.60 -8.01
CA ARG A 215 19.98 -15.06 -7.92
C ARG A 215 18.90 -15.73 -7.05
N LYS A 216 18.63 -15.15 -5.87
CA LYS A 216 17.58 -15.60 -4.95
C LYS A 216 16.17 -15.59 -5.58
N GLU A 217 15.88 -14.60 -6.41
CA GLU A 217 14.59 -14.52 -7.12
C GLU A 217 14.45 -15.63 -8.15
N ARG A 218 15.52 -15.94 -8.89
CA ARG A 218 15.53 -16.97 -9.95
C ARG A 218 15.43 -18.40 -9.41
N GLU A 219 15.74 -18.61 -8.14
CA GLU A 219 15.63 -19.90 -7.46
C GLU A 219 14.19 -20.21 -7.00
N LYS A 220 13.26 -19.23 -7.08
CA LYS A 220 11.84 -19.45 -6.79
C LYS A 220 11.18 -20.30 -7.89
N ILE A 221 10.15 -21.06 -7.50
CA ILE A 221 9.32 -21.88 -8.41
C ILE A 221 8.75 -21.04 -9.57
N LEU A 222 8.31 -19.81 -9.27
CA LEU A 222 7.85 -18.85 -10.26
C LEU A 222 8.55 -17.50 -10.02
N PRO A 223 9.66 -17.23 -10.72
CA PRO A 223 10.46 -16.03 -10.50
C PRO A 223 9.80 -14.80 -11.15
N ASP A 224 9.88 -13.65 -10.48
CA ASP A 224 9.56 -12.36 -11.10
C ASP A 224 10.74 -11.93 -11.99
N LEU A 225 10.64 -12.22 -13.29
CA LEU A 225 11.68 -11.93 -14.26
C LEU A 225 11.66 -10.44 -14.64
N GLN A 226 12.83 -9.85 -14.89
CA GLN A 226 12.95 -8.47 -15.35
C GLN A 226 13.17 -8.40 -16.87
N GLY A 227 13.24 -7.19 -17.43
CA GLY A 227 13.32 -6.96 -18.89
C GLY A 227 14.33 -7.82 -19.67
N PHE A 228 15.55 -8.08 -19.17
CA PHE A 228 16.48 -8.99 -19.87
C PHE A 228 16.05 -10.46 -19.80
N GLY A 229 15.38 -10.87 -18.72
CA GLY A 229 14.78 -12.19 -18.62
C GLY A 229 13.67 -12.39 -19.65
N PHE A 230 12.87 -11.35 -19.91
CA PHE A 230 11.88 -11.35 -20.98
C PHE A 230 12.54 -11.47 -22.36
N LEU A 231 13.47 -10.58 -22.71
CA LEU A 231 14.13 -10.60 -24.03
C LEU A 231 14.89 -11.89 -24.32
N ALA A 232 15.50 -12.51 -23.30
CA ALA A 232 16.23 -13.76 -23.48
C ALA A 232 15.31 -14.97 -23.71
N ARG A 233 14.08 -14.93 -23.22
CA ARG A 233 13.14 -16.06 -23.25
C ARG A 233 12.13 -15.95 -24.38
N ASP A 234 11.59 -14.74 -24.57
CA ASP A 234 10.51 -14.42 -25.49
C ASP A 234 10.95 -13.31 -26.46
N ALA A 235 12.11 -13.48 -27.10
CA ALA A 235 12.71 -12.49 -28.01
C ALA A 235 11.80 -12.08 -29.18
N ARG A 236 10.84 -12.94 -29.55
CA ARG A 236 9.84 -12.70 -30.61
C ARG A 236 8.53 -12.08 -30.10
N GLY A 237 8.45 -11.76 -28.82
CA GLY A 237 7.22 -11.35 -28.14
C GLY A 237 6.34 -12.53 -27.74
N ILE A 238 5.31 -12.24 -26.94
CA ILE A 238 4.26 -13.20 -26.58
C ILE A 238 3.19 -13.09 -27.67
N ILE A 239 3.11 -14.09 -28.54
CA ILE A 239 2.09 -14.18 -29.60
C ILE A 239 0.97 -15.09 -29.08
N PHE A 240 -0.26 -14.57 -29.02
CA PHE A 240 -1.47 -15.31 -28.69
C PHE A 240 -2.17 -15.78 -29.97
#